data_AF-A0A9W6HVR8-F1
#
_entry.id   AF-A0A9W6HVR8-F1
#
_cell.length_a   1.000
_cell.length_b   1.000
_cell.length_c   1.000
_cell.angle_alpha   90.00
_cell.angle_beta   90.00
_cell.angle_gamma   90.00
#
_symmetry.space_group_name_H-M   'P 1'
#
loop_
_entity.id
_entity.type
_entity.pdbx_description
1 polymer ?
#
loop_
_entity_poly.entity_id
_entity_poly.type
_entity_poly.pdbx_seq_one_letter_code
_entity_poly.pdbx_strand_id
1 'polypeptide(L)'
;MRSGYLAWDDAVRLFEQRRLPRSTYENLYEEEYILVPGPASVTGELPLDEHERTPWREGTPDGATGYVVDGDLTVDGNITDVDDGAAALIVLGNLRAKNIYLAGDTKLIVLGHVTTETFFGDMTEKLVMIHGDLRTTVSIFWDEFCPDLVTGTLYGRVLAPAYLDLSTAPVGGLVDPTPDAPLSGLLTPELLTTGAPHPDDLPEIGIRGSALRERLLTGLPLTRTP
;
A
#
# COMPACT_ATOMS: atom_id res chain seq x y z
N MET A 1 -4.39 -14.06 -17.50
CA MET A 1 -4.44 -14.61 -16.13
C MET A 1 -5.90 -14.92 -15.83
N ARG A 2 -6.25 -16.07 -15.25
CA ARG A 2 -7.66 -16.42 -15.00
C ARG A 2 -8.04 -15.94 -13.61
N SER A 3 -8.81 -14.86 -13.49
CA SER A 3 -9.45 -14.44 -12.24
C SER A 3 -10.81 -15.12 -12.06
N GLY A 4 -11.37 -15.07 -10.86
CA GLY A 4 -12.75 -15.51 -10.60
C GLY A 4 -13.26 -14.99 -9.27
N TYR A 5 -14.59 -14.94 -9.13
CA TYR A 5 -15.25 -14.58 -7.88
C TYR A 5 -14.96 -15.60 -6.77
N LEU A 6 -14.79 -15.09 -5.56
CA LEU A 6 -14.44 -15.84 -4.36
C LEU A 6 -15.36 -15.39 -3.22
N ALA A 7 -16.31 -16.26 -2.87
CA ALA A 7 -17.19 -16.04 -1.73
C ALA A 7 -16.39 -16.06 -0.41
N TRP A 8 -16.90 -15.35 0.61
CA TRP A 8 -16.27 -15.22 1.92
C TRP A 8 -15.81 -16.56 2.54
N ASP A 9 -16.67 -17.58 2.60
CA ASP A 9 -16.33 -18.89 3.18
C ASP A 9 -15.16 -19.58 2.45
N ASP A 10 -15.05 -19.38 1.14
CA ASP A 10 -13.95 -19.90 0.33
C ASP A 10 -12.67 -19.06 0.51
N ALA A 11 -12.80 -17.75 0.69
CA ALA A 11 -11.70 -16.86 1.05
C ALA A 11 -11.10 -17.22 2.41
N VAL A 12 -11.94 -17.40 3.44
CA VAL A 12 -11.50 -17.85 4.78
C VAL A 12 -10.78 -19.20 4.69
N ARG A 13 -11.33 -20.16 3.94
CA ARG A 13 -10.69 -21.47 3.75
C ARG A 13 -9.33 -21.33 3.08
N LEU A 14 -9.20 -20.46 2.09
CA LEU A 14 -7.93 -20.17 1.43
C LEU A 14 -6.92 -19.52 2.38
N PHE A 15 -7.35 -18.54 3.18
CA PHE A 15 -6.52 -17.88 4.19
C PHE A 15 -5.98 -18.87 5.22
N GLU A 16 -6.83 -19.75 5.74
CA GLU A 16 -6.44 -20.82 6.66
C GLU A 16 -5.45 -21.81 6.02
N GLN A 17 -5.69 -22.21 4.77
CA GLN A 17 -4.77 -23.07 4.01
C GLN A 17 -3.39 -22.44 3.83
N ARG A 18 -3.35 -21.12 3.59
CA ARG A 18 -2.12 -20.32 3.49
C ARG A 18 -1.54 -19.92 4.85
N ARG A 19 -2.18 -20.32 5.96
CA ARG A 19 -1.76 -20.02 7.33
C ARG A 19 -1.72 -18.52 7.64
N LEU A 20 -2.57 -17.74 6.99
CA LEU A 20 -2.81 -16.36 7.38
C LEU A 20 -3.45 -16.37 8.79
N PRO A 21 -2.92 -15.62 9.77
CA PRO A 21 -3.48 -15.60 11.11
C PRO A 21 -4.93 -15.08 11.11
N ARG A 22 -5.79 -15.67 11.94
CA ARG A 22 -7.20 -15.25 12.04
C ARG A 22 -7.37 -13.76 12.39
N SER A 23 -6.53 -13.26 13.29
CA SER A 23 -6.50 -11.84 13.68
C SER A 23 -6.27 -10.89 12.50
N THR A 24 -5.76 -11.40 11.37
CA THR A 24 -5.50 -10.61 10.17
C THR A 24 -6.75 -10.46 9.31
N TYR A 25 -7.57 -11.51 9.17
CA TYR A 25 -8.72 -11.48 8.27
C TYR A 25 -10.07 -11.31 8.97
N GLU A 26 -10.14 -11.40 10.30
CA GLU A 26 -11.40 -11.21 11.05
C GLU A 26 -11.98 -9.80 10.99
N ASN A 27 -11.17 -8.82 10.55
CA ASN A 27 -11.60 -7.43 10.33
C ASN A 27 -11.78 -7.09 8.83
N LEU A 28 -11.72 -8.09 7.94
CA LEU A 28 -12.14 -7.92 6.55
C LEU A 28 -13.66 -7.97 6.45
N TYR A 29 -14.21 -7.38 5.39
CA TYR A 29 -15.64 -7.47 5.11
C TYR A 29 -16.01 -8.89 4.68
N GLU A 30 -17.10 -9.41 5.25
CA GLU A 30 -17.69 -10.70 4.88
C GLU A 30 -18.45 -10.59 3.55
N GLU A 31 -17.70 -10.29 2.48
CA GLU A 31 -18.21 -10.04 1.14
C GLU A 31 -17.52 -10.94 0.10
N GLU A 32 -17.74 -10.65 -1.18
CA GLU A 32 -17.10 -11.36 -2.29
C GLU A 32 -15.79 -10.67 -2.71
N TYR A 33 -14.81 -11.47 -3.10
CA TYR A 33 -13.51 -11.00 -3.58
C TYR A 33 -13.20 -11.56 -4.96
N ILE A 34 -12.24 -10.96 -5.65
CA ILE A 34 -11.69 -11.48 -6.90
C ILE A 34 -10.43 -12.29 -6.59
N LEU A 35 -10.50 -13.60 -6.77
CA LEU A 35 -9.36 -14.50 -6.66
C LEU A 35 -8.50 -14.44 -7.93
N VAL A 36 -7.21 -14.26 -7.70
CA VAL A 36 -6.14 -14.40 -8.69
C VAL A 36 -5.28 -15.59 -8.27
N PRO A 37 -5.44 -16.76 -8.89
CA PRO A 37 -4.75 -17.98 -8.48
C PRO A 37 -3.27 -17.94 -8.86
N GLY A 38 -2.41 -18.21 -7.88
CA GLY A 38 -0.96 -18.26 -8.05
C GLY A 38 -0.29 -16.88 -8.16
N PRO A 39 1.03 -16.85 -8.44
CA PRO A 39 1.76 -15.60 -8.64
C PRO A 39 1.22 -14.78 -9.81
N ALA A 40 1.22 -13.45 -9.63
CA ALA A 40 0.67 -12.50 -10.58
C ALA A 40 1.62 -11.35 -10.92
N SER A 41 1.46 -10.83 -12.13
CA SER A 41 2.18 -9.65 -12.60
C SER A 41 1.21 -8.70 -13.31
N VAL A 42 1.29 -7.42 -12.97
CA VAL A 42 0.49 -6.34 -13.54
C VAL A 42 1.43 -5.37 -14.25
N THR A 43 1.25 -5.22 -15.55
CA THR A 43 1.94 -4.18 -16.32
C THR A 43 1.21 -2.86 -16.16
N GLY A 44 1.89 -1.85 -15.61
CA GLY A 44 1.32 -0.52 -15.34
C GLY A 44 0.70 -0.40 -13.96
N GLU A 45 -0.25 0.53 -13.83
CA GLU A 45 -0.91 0.87 -12.57
C GLU A 45 -1.94 -0.18 -12.14
N LEU A 46 -2.15 -0.33 -10.83
CA LEU A 46 -3.21 -1.12 -10.22
C LEU A 46 -4.07 -0.22 -9.31
N PRO A 47 -5.08 0.47 -9.86
CA PRO A 47 -6.05 1.20 -9.06
C PRO A 47 -7.02 0.21 -8.42
N LEU A 48 -7.10 0.20 -7.09
CA LEU A 48 -7.92 -0.75 -6.34
C LEU A 48 -9.41 -0.39 -6.39
N ASP A 49 -9.69 0.90 -6.52
CA ASP A 49 -11.00 1.55 -6.61
C ASP A 49 -11.60 1.56 -8.04
N GLU A 50 -10.79 1.32 -9.09
CA GLU A 50 -11.21 1.36 -10.49
C GLU A 50 -11.11 -0.02 -11.16
N HIS A 51 -12.05 -0.93 -10.83
CA HIS A 51 -12.01 -2.32 -11.30
C HIS A 51 -11.86 -2.45 -12.83
N GLU A 52 -12.54 -1.61 -13.59
CA GLU A 52 -12.51 -1.57 -15.05
C GLU A 52 -11.13 -1.19 -15.63
N ARG A 53 -10.20 -0.70 -14.82
CA ARG A 53 -8.82 -0.42 -15.21
C ARG A 53 -7.85 -1.54 -14.83
N THR A 54 -8.30 -2.54 -14.08
CA THR A 54 -7.47 -3.67 -13.68
C THR A 54 -7.32 -4.71 -14.79
N PRO A 55 -6.22 -5.50 -14.79
CA PRO A 55 -6.02 -6.56 -15.79
C PRO A 55 -6.97 -7.76 -15.62
N TRP A 56 -7.79 -7.78 -14.55
CA TRP A 56 -8.67 -8.89 -14.22
C TRP A 56 -10.11 -8.69 -14.67
N ARG A 57 -10.48 -7.48 -15.10
CA ARG A 57 -11.83 -7.11 -15.57
C ARG A 57 -12.41 -8.03 -16.65
N GLU A 58 -11.58 -8.64 -17.49
CA GLU A 58 -12.09 -9.53 -18.56
C GLU A 58 -12.55 -10.88 -18.01
N GLY A 59 -11.93 -11.36 -16.92
CA GLY A 59 -12.28 -12.62 -16.26
C GLY A 59 -13.38 -12.46 -15.21
N THR A 60 -13.48 -11.28 -14.62
CA THR A 60 -14.48 -10.88 -13.63
C THR A 60 -14.96 -9.50 -14.05
N PRO A 61 -16.07 -9.36 -14.79
CA PRO A 61 -16.49 -8.07 -15.35
C PRO A 61 -17.04 -7.10 -14.32
N ASP A 62 -17.67 -7.63 -13.26
CA ASP A 62 -18.17 -6.86 -12.14
C ASP A 62 -17.10 -6.82 -11.05
N GLY A 63 -16.81 -5.63 -10.53
CA GLY A 63 -15.93 -5.45 -9.38
C GLY A 63 -16.51 -6.12 -8.14
N ALA A 64 -15.61 -6.48 -7.22
CA ALA A 64 -15.95 -7.00 -5.90
C ALA A 64 -15.27 -6.12 -4.83
N THR A 65 -15.35 -6.51 -3.56
CA THR A 65 -14.77 -5.74 -2.44
C THR A 65 -13.25 -5.57 -2.57
N GLY A 66 -12.58 -6.51 -3.24
CA GLY A 66 -11.17 -6.39 -3.55
C GLY A 66 -10.58 -7.65 -4.15
N TYR A 67 -9.27 -7.78 -4.06
CA TYR A 67 -8.49 -8.83 -4.72
C TYR A 67 -7.78 -9.72 -3.72
N VAL A 68 -7.82 -11.04 -3.96
CA VAL A 68 -7.00 -12.03 -3.27
C VAL A 68 -6.03 -12.63 -4.28
N VAL A 69 -4.74 -12.34 -4.15
CA VAL A 69 -3.68 -12.95 -4.94
C VAL A 69 -3.10 -14.13 -4.18
N ASP A 70 -3.32 -15.35 -4.69
CA ASP A 70 -2.88 -16.59 -4.07
C ASP A 70 -1.40 -16.92 -4.38
N GLY A 71 -0.53 -15.94 -4.13
CA GLY A 71 0.90 -16.00 -4.44
C GLY A 71 1.56 -14.63 -4.36
N ASP A 72 2.71 -14.50 -5.01
CA ASP A 72 3.41 -13.21 -5.10
C ASP A 72 2.70 -12.27 -6.10
N LEU A 73 2.66 -10.98 -5.81
CA LEU A 73 2.17 -9.94 -6.72
C LEU A 73 3.31 -9.00 -7.09
N THR A 74 3.55 -8.82 -8.39
CA THR A 74 4.43 -7.76 -8.92
C THR A 74 3.62 -6.79 -9.75
N VAL A 75 3.69 -5.50 -9.42
CA VAL A 75 3.10 -4.40 -10.16
C VAL A 75 4.23 -3.50 -10.65
N ASP A 76 4.32 -3.26 -11.96
CA ASP A 76 5.38 -2.42 -12.53
C ASP A 76 5.10 -0.92 -12.34
N GLY A 77 3.85 -0.54 -12.06
CA GLY A 77 3.40 0.80 -11.70
C GLY A 77 3.04 0.93 -10.23
N ASN A 78 2.18 1.90 -9.93
CA ASN A 78 1.71 2.18 -8.57
C ASN A 78 0.47 1.35 -8.25
N ILE A 79 0.29 1.08 -6.96
CA ILE A 79 -0.96 0.61 -6.38
C ILE A 79 -1.60 1.82 -5.72
N THR A 80 -2.85 2.12 -6.08
CA THR A 80 -3.54 3.31 -5.60
C THR A 80 -4.92 2.94 -5.07
N ASP A 81 -5.26 3.54 -3.94
CA ASP A 81 -6.62 3.68 -3.45
C ASP A 81 -6.82 5.16 -3.13
N VAL A 82 -7.63 5.87 -3.93
CA VAL A 82 -7.74 7.34 -3.87
C VAL A 82 -9.15 7.83 -3.57
N ASP A 83 -10.11 6.91 -3.45
CA ASP A 83 -11.49 7.15 -3.05
C ASP A 83 -11.68 6.71 -1.59
N ASP A 84 -12.75 7.19 -0.94
CA ASP A 84 -13.17 6.79 0.41
C ASP A 84 -13.84 5.39 0.41
N GLY A 85 -13.45 4.55 -0.55
CA GLY A 85 -13.97 3.22 -0.76
C GLY A 85 -13.30 2.20 0.16
N ALA A 86 -13.94 1.05 0.31
CA ALA A 86 -13.47 -0.05 1.14
C ALA A 86 -12.58 -1.05 0.35
N ALA A 87 -11.67 -0.55 -0.48
CA ALA A 87 -10.93 -1.39 -1.41
C ALA A 87 -9.96 -2.33 -0.67
N ALA A 88 -9.96 -3.60 -1.05
CA ALA A 88 -9.11 -4.62 -0.43
C ALA A 88 -8.07 -5.21 -1.40
N LEU A 89 -6.85 -5.41 -0.91
CA LEU A 89 -5.80 -6.17 -1.57
C LEU A 89 -5.14 -7.12 -0.56
N ILE A 90 -5.36 -8.42 -0.76
CA ILE A 90 -4.78 -9.50 0.03
C ILE A 90 -3.79 -10.25 -0.85
N VAL A 91 -2.51 -10.22 -0.51
CA VAL A 91 -1.43 -10.93 -1.21
C VAL A 91 -0.90 -12.03 -0.30
N LEU A 92 -1.14 -13.29 -0.67
CA LEU A 92 -0.75 -14.48 0.12
C LEU A 92 0.71 -14.91 -0.12
N GLY A 93 1.52 -14.00 -0.70
CA GLY A 93 2.96 -14.09 -0.90
C GLY A 93 3.63 -12.73 -0.70
N ASN A 94 4.66 -12.43 -1.48
CA ASN A 94 5.35 -11.15 -1.48
C ASN A 94 4.68 -10.14 -2.42
N LEU A 95 4.75 -8.86 -2.07
CA LEU A 95 4.27 -7.75 -2.88
C LEU A 95 5.44 -6.88 -3.34
N ARG A 96 5.54 -6.64 -4.64
CA ARG A 96 6.40 -5.62 -5.22
C ARG A 96 5.58 -4.64 -6.04
N ALA A 97 5.76 -3.35 -5.79
CA ALA A 97 5.14 -2.27 -6.57
C ALA A 97 6.16 -1.14 -6.75
N LYS A 98 5.86 -0.17 -7.63
CA LYS A 98 6.66 1.06 -7.72
C LYS A 98 6.37 2.00 -6.56
N ASN A 99 5.10 2.33 -6.35
CA ASN A 99 4.62 3.09 -5.20
C ASN A 99 3.32 2.46 -4.68
N ILE A 100 3.03 2.65 -3.39
CA ILE A 100 1.75 2.30 -2.78
C ILE A 100 1.17 3.58 -2.17
N TYR A 101 -0.05 3.95 -2.54
CA TYR A 101 -0.76 5.12 -2.04
C TYR A 101 -2.15 4.71 -1.55
N LEU A 102 -2.42 4.91 -0.26
CA LEU A 102 -3.66 4.50 0.40
C LEU A 102 -4.33 5.73 1.04
N ALA A 103 -5.48 6.13 0.50
CA ALA A 103 -6.23 7.29 0.99
C ALA A 103 -7.74 7.04 1.18
N GLY A 104 -8.12 5.77 1.35
CA GLY A 104 -9.47 5.32 1.65
C GLY A 104 -9.46 4.34 2.82
N ASP A 105 -10.62 3.69 3.06
CA ASP A 105 -10.76 2.62 4.05
C ASP A 105 -10.12 1.30 3.55
N THR A 106 -8.86 1.40 3.14
CA THR A 106 -8.12 0.36 2.44
C THR A 106 -7.81 -0.81 3.36
N LYS A 107 -7.98 -2.01 2.84
CA LYS A 107 -7.50 -3.25 3.47
C LYS A 107 -6.31 -3.80 2.68
N LEU A 108 -5.08 -3.52 3.10
CA LEU A 108 -3.86 -4.10 2.52
C LEU A 108 -3.28 -5.18 3.45
N ILE A 109 -3.36 -6.44 3.03
CA ILE A 109 -2.77 -7.57 3.75
C ILE A 109 -1.72 -8.24 2.87
N VAL A 110 -0.50 -8.39 3.39
CA VAL A 110 0.59 -9.10 2.70
C VAL A 110 1.19 -10.14 3.63
N LEU A 111 1.12 -11.42 3.25
CA LEU A 111 1.64 -12.53 4.05
C LEU A 111 3.19 -12.57 4.05
N GLY A 112 3.82 -12.08 2.99
CA GLY A 112 5.27 -11.98 2.84
C GLY A 112 5.80 -10.57 3.05
N HIS A 113 6.83 -10.24 2.27
CA HIS A 113 7.50 -8.94 2.29
C HIS A 113 6.84 -7.97 1.29
N VAL A 114 6.88 -6.68 1.61
CA VAL A 114 6.54 -5.59 0.69
C VAL A 114 7.83 -4.89 0.25
N THR A 115 7.98 -4.68 -1.05
CA THR A 115 9.03 -3.83 -1.64
C THR A 115 8.40 -2.78 -2.52
N THR A 116 8.65 -1.50 -2.22
CA THR A 116 8.15 -0.35 -2.98
C THR A 116 9.15 0.80 -2.89
N GLU A 117 9.11 1.78 -3.77
CA GLU A 117 9.95 2.99 -3.64
C GLU A 117 9.37 3.90 -2.56
N THR A 118 8.09 4.20 -2.67
CA THR A 118 7.33 4.98 -1.67
C THR A 118 6.13 4.19 -1.16
N PHE A 119 5.87 4.32 0.14
CA PHE A 119 4.64 3.87 0.77
C PHE A 119 3.96 5.06 1.43
N PHE A 120 2.75 5.41 1.00
CA PHE A 120 1.99 6.54 1.52
C PHE A 120 0.66 6.05 2.09
N GLY A 121 0.32 6.55 3.27
CA GLY A 121 -1.01 6.38 3.86
C GLY A 121 -1.46 7.66 4.56
N ASP A 122 -2.72 8.05 4.37
CA ASP A 122 -3.32 9.26 4.97
C ASP A 122 -4.69 9.04 5.63
N MET A 123 -4.93 7.84 6.18
CA MET A 123 -6.20 7.51 6.83
C MET A 123 -6.07 6.69 8.12
N THR A 124 -7.01 6.90 9.05
CA THR A 124 -7.12 6.16 10.31
C THR A 124 -7.91 4.86 10.19
N GLU A 125 -9.04 4.91 9.51
CA GLU A 125 -9.87 3.76 9.21
C GLU A 125 -9.20 2.98 8.07
N LYS A 126 -8.42 1.97 8.44
CA LYS A 126 -7.71 1.09 7.49
C LYS A 126 -7.36 -0.23 8.15
N LEU A 127 -6.95 -1.21 7.33
CA LEU A 127 -6.30 -2.44 7.79
C LEU A 127 -5.06 -2.69 6.93
N VAL A 128 -3.89 -2.34 7.46
CA VAL A 128 -2.60 -2.49 6.77
C VAL A 128 -1.72 -3.43 7.59
N MET A 129 -1.62 -4.67 7.15
CA MET A 129 -0.89 -5.74 7.84
C MET A 129 0.13 -6.40 6.91
N ILE A 130 1.41 -6.25 7.26
CA ILE A 130 2.54 -6.84 6.56
C ILE A 130 3.20 -7.86 7.50
N HIS A 131 3.10 -9.14 7.15
CA HIS A 131 3.64 -10.22 7.98
C HIS A 131 5.16 -10.44 7.79
N GLY A 132 5.77 -9.76 6.81
CA GLY A 132 7.21 -9.72 6.61
C GLY A 132 7.82 -8.34 6.87
N ASP A 133 8.79 -7.99 6.03
CA ASP A 133 9.45 -6.68 6.03
C ASP A 133 8.69 -5.72 5.10
N LEU A 134 8.67 -4.43 5.45
CA LEU A 134 8.30 -3.35 4.55
C LEU A 134 9.58 -2.64 4.10
N ARG A 135 9.96 -2.76 2.82
CA ARG A 135 11.17 -2.16 2.26
C ARG A 135 10.80 -1.00 1.35
N THR A 136 11.17 0.21 1.78
CA THR A 136 10.92 1.46 1.07
C THR A 136 12.16 2.32 0.97
N THR A 137 12.17 3.28 0.04
CA THR A 137 13.06 4.43 0.14
C THR A 137 12.49 5.42 1.15
N VAL A 138 11.19 5.73 1.03
CA VAL A 138 10.47 6.62 1.95
C VAL A 138 9.09 6.05 2.27
N SER A 139 8.72 6.04 3.54
CA SER A 139 7.35 5.83 4.01
C SER A 139 6.78 7.14 4.54
N ILE A 140 5.63 7.56 4.06
CA ILE A 140 4.95 8.80 4.44
C ILE A 140 3.66 8.42 5.15
N PHE A 141 3.56 8.77 6.42
CA PHE A 141 2.42 8.51 7.27
C PHE A 141 1.79 9.83 7.65
N TRP A 142 0.53 10.03 7.27
CA TRP A 142 -0.21 11.26 7.51
C TRP A 142 -1.57 10.96 8.14
N ASP A 143 -2.17 11.96 8.76
CA ASP A 143 -3.51 11.89 9.37
C ASP A 143 -3.70 10.65 10.26
N GLU A 144 -2.81 10.50 11.24
CA GLU A 144 -2.79 9.37 12.19
C GLU A 144 -2.59 7.97 11.56
N PHE A 145 -2.32 7.88 10.25
CA PHE A 145 -1.98 6.62 9.60
C PHE A 145 -0.73 5.99 10.23
N CYS A 146 -0.80 4.71 10.56
CA CYS A 146 0.34 3.87 10.89
C CYS A 146 -0.05 2.41 10.59
N PRO A 147 0.76 1.57 9.91
CA PRO A 147 0.41 0.17 9.68
C PRO A 147 -0.02 -0.56 10.97
N ASP A 148 -1.05 -1.40 10.91
CA ASP A 148 -1.54 -2.20 12.05
C ASP A 148 -0.60 -3.33 12.41
N LEU A 149 0.24 -3.73 11.45
CA LEU A 149 1.28 -4.72 11.66
C LEU A 149 2.37 -4.56 10.60
N VAL A 150 3.62 -4.49 11.05
CA VAL A 150 4.79 -4.93 10.28
C VAL A 150 5.54 -5.90 11.18
N THR A 151 5.40 -7.20 10.94
CA THR A 151 6.02 -8.20 11.84
C THR A 151 7.55 -8.12 11.80
N GLY A 152 8.11 -7.87 10.62
CA GLY A 152 9.54 -7.71 10.40
C GLY A 152 10.02 -6.28 10.64
N THR A 153 10.90 -5.80 9.76
CA THR A 153 11.46 -4.45 9.81
C THR A 153 10.86 -3.57 8.71
N LEU A 154 10.52 -2.33 9.08
CA LEU A 154 10.30 -1.24 8.13
C LEU A 154 11.67 -0.61 7.83
N TYR A 155 12.15 -0.82 6.61
CA TYR A 155 13.34 -0.19 6.05
C TYR A 155 12.95 1.02 5.22
N GLY A 156 13.67 2.12 5.39
CA GLY A 156 13.46 3.36 4.66
C GLY A 156 13.31 4.55 5.59
N ARG A 157 13.30 5.76 5.02
CA ARG A 157 13.02 6.96 5.80
C ARG A 157 11.54 7.06 6.10
N VAL A 158 11.17 7.13 7.37
CA VAL A 158 9.77 7.43 7.75
C VAL A 158 9.59 8.93 7.94
N LEU A 159 8.60 9.49 7.25
CA LEU A 159 8.12 10.84 7.42
C LEU A 159 6.74 10.77 8.08
N ALA A 160 6.66 11.26 9.31
CA ALA A 160 5.43 11.30 10.08
C ALA A 160 5.38 12.59 10.91
N PRO A 161 4.18 13.13 11.17
CA PRO A 161 3.98 14.22 12.12
C PRO A 161 4.54 13.90 13.51
N ALA A 162 4.91 14.92 14.26
CA ALA A 162 5.49 14.76 15.59
C ALA A 162 4.52 14.13 16.60
N TYR A 163 3.21 14.17 16.34
CA TYR A 163 2.21 13.55 17.18
C TYR A 163 2.12 12.02 17.01
N LEU A 164 2.67 11.46 15.91
CA LEU A 164 2.62 10.03 15.63
C LEU A 164 3.81 9.33 16.32
N ASP A 165 3.55 8.66 17.45
CA ASP A 165 4.59 7.95 18.20
C ASP A 165 4.88 6.56 17.60
N LEU A 166 5.81 6.52 16.66
CA LEU A 166 6.29 5.30 16.02
C LEU A 166 7.00 4.32 16.97
N SER A 167 7.36 4.72 18.20
CA SER A 167 7.95 3.80 19.18
C SER A 167 6.92 2.83 19.78
N THR A 168 5.63 3.17 19.65
CA THR A 168 4.51 2.33 20.07
C THR A 168 3.83 1.62 18.90
N ALA A 169 4.25 1.91 17.67
CA ALA A 169 3.72 1.29 16.48
C ALA A 169 3.97 -0.24 16.50
N PRO A 170 3.03 -1.05 15.99
CA PRO A 170 3.18 -2.50 15.87
C PRO A 170 4.13 -2.91 14.72
N VAL A 171 5.34 -2.34 14.74
CA VAL A 171 6.41 -2.53 13.76
C VAL A 171 7.60 -3.18 14.48
N GLY A 172 8.02 -4.37 14.02
CA GLY A 172 9.06 -5.16 14.69
C GLY A 172 10.43 -4.48 14.74
N GLY A 173 10.73 -3.59 13.78
CA GLY A 173 11.91 -2.73 13.79
C GLY A 173 11.83 -1.59 12.77
N LEU A 174 12.53 -0.50 13.04
CA LEU A 174 12.64 0.66 12.15
C LEU A 174 14.11 0.88 11.80
N VAL A 175 14.43 0.94 10.50
CA VAL A 175 15.79 1.17 10.01
C VAL A 175 15.77 2.18 8.86
N ASP A 176 16.33 3.36 9.07
CA ASP A 176 16.69 4.27 7.97
C ASP A 176 18.10 3.87 7.47
N PRO A 177 18.24 3.32 6.25
CA PRO A 177 19.54 2.92 5.71
C PRO A 177 20.40 4.11 5.27
N THR A 178 19.84 5.32 5.15
CA THR A 178 20.53 6.50 4.64
C THR A 178 20.31 7.73 5.52
N PRO A 179 20.49 7.66 6.86
CA PRO A 179 20.06 8.69 7.81
C PRO A 179 20.68 10.08 7.54
N ASP A 180 21.87 10.12 6.94
CA ASP A 180 22.59 11.36 6.62
C ASP A 180 22.18 11.99 5.27
N ALA A 181 21.44 11.27 4.43
CA ALA A 181 20.96 11.81 3.15
C ALA A 181 19.86 12.85 3.41
N PRO A 182 19.87 14.04 2.79
CA PRO A 182 18.73 14.96 2.89
C PRO A 182 17.50 14.41 2.13
N LEU A 183 16.29 14.89 2.44
CA LEU A 183 15.08 14.51 1.67
C LEU A 183 15.20 14.84 0.19
N SER A 184 15.89 15.92 -0.16
CA SER A 184 16.20 16.27 -1.55
C SER A 184 17.16 15.29 -2.25
N GLY A 185 17.82 14.41 -1.50
CA GLY A 185 18.58 13.28 -2.04
C GLY A 185 17.70 12.05 -2.31
N LEU A 186 16.55 11.93 -1.64
CA LEU A 186 15.66 10.76 -1.75
C LEU A 186 14.46 11.01 -2.67
N LEU A 187 13.89 12.22 -2.62
CA LEU A 187 12.66 12.60 -3.30
C LEU A 187 12.92 13.57 -4.45
N THR A 188 12.02 13.58 -5.43
CA THR A 188 12.06 14.58 -6.50
C THR A 188 11.78 15.98 -5.92
N PRO A 189 12.48 17.05 -6.38
CA PRO A 189 12.32 18.41 -5.84
C PRO A 189 10.87 18.90 -5.77
N GLU A 190 10.05 18.50 -6.73
CA GLU A 190 8.66 18.91 -6.88
C GLU A 190 7.80 18.46 -5.69
N LEU A 191 8.23 17.43 -4.96
CA LEU A 191 7.57 16.94 -3.75
C LEU A 191 7.96 17.69 -2.50
N LEU A 192 8.98 18.55 -2.53
CA LEU A 192 9.45 19.25 -1.34
C LEU A 192 8.74 20.59 -1.22
N THR A 193 8.32 20.95 -0.01
CA THR A 193 7.66 22.23 0.21
C THR A 193 8.62 23.38 -0.09
N THR A 194 8.20 24.24 -1.03
CA THR A 194 8.87 25.49 -1.36
C THR A 194 7.81 26.57 -1.55
N GLY A 195 7.94 27.70 -0.85
CA GLY A 195 6.97 28.79 -0.95
C GLY A 195 5.76 28.62 -0.02
N ALA A 196 4.62 29.20 -0.39
CA ALA A 196 3.40 29.15 0.41
C ALA A 196 2.71 27.76 0.29
N PRO A 197 2.24 27.17 1.40
CA PRO A 197 1.62 25.84 1.38
C PRO A 197 0.27 25.84 0.66
N HIS A 198 0.02 24.81 -0.14
CA HIS A 198 -1.31 24.45 -0.63
C HIS A 198 -2.12 23.75 0.47
N PRO A 199 -3.46 23.76 0.47
CA PRO A 199 -4.28 23.03 1.45
C PRO A 199 -3.93 21.54 1.59
N ASP A 200 -3.55 20.89 0.50
CA ASP A 200 -3.19 19.46 0.47
C ASP A 200 -1.68 19.22 0.72
N ASP A 201 -0.92 20.27 1.02
CA ASP A 201 0.50 20.10 1.37
C ASP A 201 0.65 19.65 2.83
N LEU A 202 1.73 18.92 3.10
CA LEU A 202 2.08 18.35 4.39
C LEU A 202 3.31 19.08 4.95
N PRO A 203 3.19 20.37 5.33
CA PRO A 203 4.33 21.22 5.64
C PRO A 203 5.14 20.75 6.85
N GLU A 204 4.49 20.07 7.81
CA GLU A 204 5.14 19.53 9.01
C GLU A 204 6.22 18.50 8.69
N ILE A 205 6.01 17.71 7.63
CA ILE A 205 6.94 16.69 7.16
C ILE A 205 7.67 17.10 5.87
N GLY A 206 7.50 18.35 5.43
CA GLY A 206 8.21 18.93 4.29
C GLY A 206 7.76 18.43 2.92
N ILE A 207 6.54 17.89 2.80
CA ILE A 207 6.02 17.28 1.56
C ILE A 207 4.92 18.11 0.92
N ARG A 208 4.93 18.25 -0.41
CA ARG A 208 3.84 18.81 -1.21
C ARG A 208 2.87 17.69 -1.59
N GLY A 209 1.85 17.47 -0.77
CA GLY A 209 0.87 16.39 -0.98
C GLY A 209 0.10 16.53 -2.29
N SER A 210 -0.19 17.77 -2.71
CA SER A 210 -0.76 18.06 -4.04
C SER A 210 0.11 17.50 -5.19
N ALA A 211 1.41 17.76 -5.16
CA ALA A 211 2.37 17.25 -6.15
C ALA A 211 2.58 15.73 -6.01
N LEU A 212 2.53 15.19 -4.79
CA LEU A 212 2.63 13.76 -4.53
C LEU A 212 1.48 13.01 -5.22
N ARG A 213 0.24 13.44 -4.98
CA ARG A 213 -0.95 12.85 -5.59
C ARG A 213 -0.94 12.97 -7.12
N GLU A 214 -0.63 14.16 -7.65
CA GLU A 214 -0.54 14.38 -9.10
C GLU A 214 0.48 13.45 -9.76
N ARG A 215 1.69 13.34 -9.19
CA ARG A 215 2.75 12.49 -9.74
C ARG A 215 2.40 11.01 -9.68
N LEU A 216 1.78 10.55 -8.60
CA LEU A 216 1.27 9.18 -8.48
C LEU A 216 0.25 8.86 -9.58
N LEU A 217 -0.78 9.69 -9.71
CA LEU A 217 -1.86 9.48 -10.69
C LEU A 217 -1.37 9.58 -12.14
N THR A 218 -0.25 10.25 -12.39
CA THR A 218 0.38 10.38 -13.71
C THR A 218 1.54 9.40 -13.94
N GLY A 219 1.82 8.49 -12.98
CA GLY A 219 2.89 7.50 -13.08
C GLY A 219 4.31 8.09 -13.00
N LEU A 220 4.45 9.36 -12.65
CA LEU A 220 5.74 10.05 -12.52
C LEU A 220 6.51 9.55 -11.30
N PRO A 221 7.86 9.53 -11.34
CA PRO A 221 8.67 9.10 -10.20
C PRO A 221 8.46 10.00 -8.97
N LEU A 222 8.37 9.40 -7.78
CA LEU A 222 8.36 10.13 -6.51
C LEU A 222 9.76 10.21 -5.90
N THR A 223 10.53 9.13 -6.07
CA THR A 223 11.91 9.07 -5.61
C THR A 223 12.85 9.52 -6.72
N ARG A 224 14.01 10.02 -6.33
CA ARG A 224 15.15 10.01 -7.25
C ARG A 224 15.57 8.55 -7.33
N THR A 225 15.67 8.04 -8.57
CA THR A 225 15.93 6.62 -8.88
C THR A 225 16.99 6.03 -7.93
N PRO A 226 16.83 4.76 -7.48
CA PRO A 226 17.79 4.11 -6.59
C PRO A 226 19.24 4.17 -7.07
#